data_AF-A0A225E1Y0-F1
#
_entry.id   AF-A0A225E1Y0-F1
#
_cell.length_a   1.000
_cell.length_b   1.000
_cell.length_c   1.000
_cell.angle_alpha   90.00
_cell.angle_beta   90.00
_cell.angle_gamma   90.00
#
_symmetry.space_group_name_H-M   'P 1'
#
loop_
_entity.id
_entity.type
_entity.pdbx_description
1 polymer ?
#
loop_
_entity_poly.entity_id
_entity_poly.type
_entity_poly.pdbx_seq_one_letter_code
_entity_poly.pdbx_strand_id
1 'polypeptide(L)'
;MDLRDPKSISLTDGDDRERPFILSKMPAFEGLEIMARYPTSLAMAAVPKLSDWPVVEDLQRKILKYVAVEINGKPVPLTTQALIDNHVGDWECLAKLLLAEVQYNNSFFRNGTISDFFADIMRTSLAKIQEILTPSSPPSSTPN
;
A
#
# COMPACT_ATOMS: atom_id res chain seq x y z
N MET A 1 -11.45 6.82 -18.56
CA MET A 1 -11.80 7.28 -17.21
C MET A 1 -11.16 8.63 -17.03
N ASP A 2 -11.93 9.63 -16.61
CA ASP A 2 -11.41 10.98 -16.43
C ASP A 2 -10.83 11.12 -15.02
N LEU A 3 -9.61 11.63 -14.92
CA LEU A 3 -8.95 11.88 -13.64
C LEU A 3 -9.60 13.09 -12.96
N ARG A 4 -9.91 12.96 -11.68
CA ARG A 4 -10.52 14.00 -10.84
C ARG A 4 -9.45 14.61 -9.96
N ASP A 5 -9.29 15.93 -10.00
CA ASP A 5 -8.23 16.65 -9.29
C ASP A 5 -6.87 15.95 -9.42
N PRO A 6 -6.30 15.84 -10.64
CA PRO A 6 -5.06 15.11 -10.85
C PRO A 6 -3.90 15.76 -10.10
N LYS A 7 -3.06 14.92 -9.46
CA LYS A 7 -1.84 15.38 -8.77
C LYS A 7 -0.64 14.56 -9.24
N SER A 8 0.32 15.22 -9.88
CA SER A 8 1.58 14.59 -10.27
C SER A 8 2.48 14.37 -9.07
N ILE A 9 3.10 13.19 -9.01
CA ILE A 9 4.11 12.81 -8.03
C ILE A 9 5.25 12.06 -8.74
N SER A 10 6.41 12.02 -8.11
CA SER A 10 7.51 11.14 -8.49
C SER A 10 7.83 10.21 -7.33
N LEU A 11 8.06 8.94 -7.61
CA LEU A 11 8.50 7.95 -6.63
C LEU A 11 9.76 7.25 -7.12
N THR A 12 10.64 6.85 -6.19
CA THR A 12 11.80 6.01 -6.49
C THR A 12 11.47 4.54 -6.28
N ASP A 13 11.90 3.71 -7.23
CA ASP A 13 11.93 2.25 -7.09
C ASP A 13 13.15 1.78 -6.28
N GLY A 14 13.28 0.47 -6.04
CA GLY A 14 14.40 -0.13 -5.30
C GLY A 14 15.77 -0.02 -6.00
N ASP A 15 15.80 0.39 -7.27
CA ASP A 15 17.02 0.69 -8.04
C ASP A 15 17.31 2.22 -8.08
N ASP A 16 16.67 3.00 -7.21
CA ASP A 16 16.74 4.47 -7.15
C ASP A 16 16.30 5.20 -8.43
N ARG A 17 15.51 4.55 -9.29
CA ARG A 17 14.99 5.18 -10.52
C ARG A 17 13.71 5.94 -10.22
N GLU A 18 13.67 7.19 -10.66
CA GLU A 18 12.50 8.05 -10.51
C GLU A 18 11.42 7.68 -11.54
N ARG A 19 10.21 7.43 -11.04
CA ARG A 19 9.03 7.05 -11.81
C ARG A 19 7.91 8.07 -11.58
N PRO A 20 7.43 8.74 -12.65
CA PRO A 20 6.37 9.72 -12.53
C PRO A 20 4.99 9.04 -12.53
N PHE A 21 4.11 9.53 -11.66
CA PHE A 21 2.72 9.08 -11.56
C PHE A 21 1.77 10.26 -11.41
N ILE A 22 0.51 10.06 -11.76
CA ILE A 22 -0.58 11.03 -11.62
C ILE A 22 -1.66 10.39 -10.77
N LEU A 23 -1.84 10.91 -9.56
CA LEU A 23 -2.89 10.50 -8.62
C LEU A 23 -4.23 11.16 -8.98
N SER A 24 -5.35 10.54 -8.62
CA SER A 24 -6.70 11.07 -8.87
C SER A 24 -7.61 10.85 -7.67
N LYS A 25 -8.58 11.75 -7.48
CA LYS A 25 -9.63 11.55 -6.47
C LYS A 25 -10.58 10.41 -6.85
N MET A 26 -10.88 9.58 -5.87
CA MET A 26 -11.86 8.50 -5.93
C MET A 26 -13.29 9.06 -5.75
N PRO A 27 -14.30 8.49 -6.44
CA PRO A 27 -15.71 8.71 -6.15
C PRO A 27 -16.05 8.29 -4.71
N ALA A 28 -17.05 8.95 -4.11
CA ALA A 28 -17.38 8.79 -2.70
C ALA A 28 -17.64 7.33 -2.26
N PHE A 29 -18.48 6.59 -3.00
CA PHE A 29 -18.82 5.21 -2.64
C PHE A 29 -17.67 4.23 -2.89
N GLU A 30 -16.92 4.40 -3.98
CA GLU A 30 -15.77 3.54 -4.26
C GLU A 30 -14.65 3.79 -3.25
N GLY A 31 -14.36 5.05 -2.93
CA GLY A 31 -13.42 5.42 -1.88
C GLY A 31 -13.84 4.84 -0.53
N LEU A 32 -15.12 4.95 -0.15
CA LEU A 32 -15.62 4.38 1.10
C LEU A 32 -15.48 2.84 1.14
N GLU A 33 -15.82 2.14 0.05
CA GLU A 33 -15.64 0.69 -0.05
C GLU A 33 -14.16 0.31 0.12
N ILE A 34 -13.26 1.01 -0.58
CA ILE A 34 -11.82 0.78 -0.51
C ILE A 34 -11.34 0.97 0.94
N MET A 35 -11.67 2.10 1.56
CA MET A 35 -11.20 2.40 2.92
C MET A 35 -11.82 1.49 3.99
N ALA A 36 -13.07 1.06 3.81
CA ALA A 36 -13.71 0.10 4.72
C ALA A 36 -13.06 -1.29 4.65
N ARG A 37 -12.57 -1.69 3.47
CA ARG A 37 -11.91 -2.98 3.24
C ARG A 37 -10.39 -2.94 3.46
N TYR A 38 -9.80 -1.74 3.52
CA TYR A 38 -8.37 -1.53 3.71
C TYR A 38 -8.09 -0.97 5.11
N PRO A 39 -8.16 -1.80 6.19
CA PRO A 39 -7.56 -1.37 7.44
C PRO A 39 -6.08 -1.08 7.16
N THR A 40 -5.64 0.14 7.45
CA THR A 40 -4.28 0.62 7.19
C THR A 40 -3.19 -0.26 7.86
N SER A 41 -3.55 -1.06 8.86
CA SER A 41 -2.71 -2.09 9.48
C SER A 41 -2.47 -3.33 8.61
N LEU A 42 -3.37 -3.65 7.68
CA LEU A 42 -3.30 -4.81 6.79
C LEU A 42 -2.45 -4.53 5.53
N ALA A 43 -2.34 -3.26 5.15
CA ALA A 43 -1.71 -2.83 3.92
C ALA A 43 -0.18 -2.93 3.94
N MET A 44 0.46 -2.72 5.09
CA MET A 44 1.92 -2.50 5.17
C MET A 44 2.65 -3.27 6.28
N ALA A 45 1.96 -3.87 7.26
CA ALA A 45 2.61 -4.31 8.50
C ALA A 45 2.45 -5.80 8.85
N ALA A 46 1.73 -6.57 8.05
CA ALA A 46 1.70 -8.00 8.20
C ALA A 46 1.52 -8.60 6.82
N VAL A 47 2.42 -9.50 6.44
CA VAL A 47 2.16 -10.48 5.38
C VAL A 47 0.72 -10.96 5.56
N PRO A 48 -0.21 -10.63 4.63
CA PRO A 48 -1.57 -11.11 4.74
C PRO A 48 -1.50 -12.63 4.90
N LYS A 49 -2.39 -13.23 5.70
CA LYS A 49 -2.53 -14.68 5.64
C LYS A 49 -2.71 -15.04 4.16
N LEU A 50 -1.98 -16.03 3.66
CA LEU A 50 -1.98 -16.37 2.22
C LEU A 50 -3.41 -16.58 1.68
N SER A 51 -4.33 -17.01 2.53
CA SER A 51 -5.77 -17.15 2.24
C SER A 51 -6.46 -15.86 1.78
N ASP A 52 -5.99 -14.70 2.22
CA ASP A 52 -6.66 -13.42 2.02
C ASP A 52 -6.07 -12.65 0.82
N TRP A 53 -5.02 -13.20 0.20
CA TRP A 53 -4.30 -12.56 -0.91
C TRP A 53 -5.19 -12.15 -2.09
N PRO A 54 -6.17 -12.96 -2.55
CA PRO A 54 -7.05 -12.54 -3.65
C PRO A 54 -7.86 -11.28 -3.34
N VAL A 55 -8.24 -11.08 -2.07
CA VAL A 55 -8.98 -9.89 -1.62
C VAL A 55 -8.07 -8.67 -1.60
N VAL A 56 -6.84 -8.83 -1.12
CA VAL A 56 -5.83 -7.76 -1.12
C VAL A 56 -5.49 -7.34 -2.54
N GLU A 57 -5.28 -8.30 -3.45
CA GLU A 57 -4.95 -8.03 -4.84
C GLU A 57 -6.09 -7.28 -5.57
N ASP A 58 -7.35 -7.71 -5.40
CA ASP A 58 -8.51 -6.99 -5.96
C ASP A 58 -8.57 -5.53 -5.48
N LEU A 59 -8.29 -5.31 -4.20
CA LEU A 59 -8.33 -3.99 -3.59
C LEU A 59 -7.19 -3.09 -4.07
N GLN A 60 -5.98 -3.62 -4.18
CA GLN A 60 -4.84 -2.91 -4.77
C GLN A 60 -5.13 -2.53 -6.24
N ARG A 61 -5.70 -3.45 -7.01
CA ARG A 61 -6.13 -3.18 -8.39
C ARG A 61 -7.21 -2.11 -8.46
N LYS A 62 -8.17 -2.08 -7.52
CA LYS A 62 -9.18 -1.01 -7.42
C LYS A 62 -8.54 0.34 -7.16
N ILE A 63 -7.56 0.42 -6.27
CA ILE A 63 -6.81 1.66 -5.99
C ILE A 63 -6.04 2.13 -7.23
N LEU A 64 -5.29 1.22 -7.88
CA LEU A 64 -4.45 1.57 -9.04
C LEU A 64 -5.23 2.09 -10.26
N LYS A 65 -6.53 1.79 -10.38
CA LYS A 65 -7.40 2.42 -11.41
C LYS A 65 -7.44 3.94 -11.32
N TYR A 66 -7.17 4.49 -10.13
CA TYR A 66 -7.12 5.93 -9.85
C TYR A 66 -5.73 6.53 -10.01
N VAL A 67 -4.75 5.73 -10.38
CA VAL A 67 -3.39 6.16 -10.68
C VAL A 67 -3.18 6.07 -12.18
N ALA A 68 -2.57 7.11 -12.76
CA ALA A 68 -2.21 7.15 -14.16
C ALA A 68 -0.71 7.38 -14.36
N VAL A 69 -0.25 6.98 -15.53
CA VAL A 69 1.10 7.27 -16.04
C VAL A 69 0.96 8.02 -17.36
N GLU A 70 1.95 8.83 -17.69
CA GLU A 70 1.94 9.57 -18.94
C GLU A 70 2.50 8.71 -20.07
N ILE A 71 1.69 8.47 -21.11
CA ILE A 71 2.09 7.74 -22.31
C ILE A 71 1.75 8.60 -23.51
N ASN A 72 2.76 8.98 -24.29
CA ASN A 72 2.62 9.85 -25.47
C ASN A 72 1.86 11.15 -25.18
N GLY A 73 2.16 11.80 -24.05
CA GLY A 73 1.53 13.07 -23.65
C GLY A 73 0.10 12.94 -23.12
N LYS A 74 -0.38 11.71 -22.87
CA LYS A 74 -1.72 11.45 -22.34
C LYS A 74 -1.67 10.66 -21.04
N PRO A 75 -2.45 11.03 -20.02
CA PRO A 75 -2.59 10.21 -18.82
C PRO A 75 -3.34 8.92 -19.15
N VAL A 76 -2.73 7.78 -18.82
CA VAL A 76 -3.29 6.44 -18.99
C VAL A 76 -3.39 5.76 -17.62
N PRO A 77 -4.61 5.43 -17.14
CA PRO A 77 -4.80 4.76 -15.86
C PRO A 77 -4.21 3.34 -15.82
N LEU A 78 -3.62 2.95 -14.68
CA LEU A 78 -3.02 1.65 -14.42
C LEU A 78 -4.08 0.55 -14.22
N THR A 79 -4.78 0.23 -15.30
CA THR A 79 -5.95 -0.67 -15.31
C THR A 79 -5.62 -2.11 -15.70
N THR A 80 -4.42 -2.36 -16.23
CA THR A 80 -4.00 -3.68 -16.73
C THR A 80 -2.70 -4.11 -16.08
N GLN A 81 -2.48 -5.43 -16.00
CA GLN A 81 -1.25 -6.00 -15.48
C GLN A 81 -0.02 -5.49 -16.25
N ALA A 82 -0.12 -5.43 -17.58
CA ALA A 82 0.98 -4.93 -18.41
C ALA A 82 1.35 -3.47 -18.11
N LEU A 83 0.37 -2.61 -17.83
CA LEU A 83 0.67 -1.22 -17.43
C LEU A 83 1.35 -1.17 -16.06
N ILE A 84 0.92 -2.00 -15.11
CA ILE A 84 1.51 -2.06 -13.78
C ILE A 84 2.95 -2.56 -13.87
N ASP A 85 3.19 -3.70 -14.52
CA ASP A 85 4.50 -4.34 -14.61
C ASP A 85 5.54 -3.44 -15.30
N ASN A 86 5.15 -2.76 -16.38
CA ASN A 86 6.08 -1.92 -17.14
C ASN A 86 6.39 -0.58 -16.47
N HIS A 87 5.42 0.02 -15.76
CA HIS A 87 5.56 1.39 -15.27
C HIS A 87 5.83 1.49 -13.78
N VAL A 88 5.27 0.61 -12.96
CA VAL A 88 5.49 0.59 -11.51
C VAL A 88 6.82 -0.09 -11.18
N GLY A 89 7.19 -1.12 -11.93
CA GLY A 89 8.45 -1.83 -11.75
C GLY A 89 8.39 -2.85 -10.62
N ASP A 90 8.79 -2.46 -9.42
CA ASP A 90 8.95 -3.37 -8.28
C ASP A 90 7.86 -3.22 -7.20
N TRP A 91 7.90 -4.15 -6.24
CA TRP A 91 6.94 -4.19 -5.15
C TRP A 91 7.07 -2.99 -4.20
N GLU A 92 8.27 -2.42 -4.06
CA GLU A 92 8.53 -1.28 -3.18
C GLU A 92 7.92 0.00 -3.76
N CYS A 93 8.10 0.24 -5.06
CA CYS A 93 7.43 1.33 -5.77
C CYS A 93 5.91 1.16 -5.70
N LEU A 94 5.40 -0.06 -5.88
CA LEU A 94 3.97 -0.36 -5.75
C LEU A 94 3.44 -0.01 -4.35
N ALA A 95 4.15 -0.41 -3.29
CA ALA A 95 3.79 -0.11 -1.91
C ALA A 95 3.71 1.42 -1.66
N LYS A 96 4.75 2.16 -2.07
CA LYS A 96 4.80 3.63 -1.95
C LYS A 96 3.66 4.29 -2.73
N LEU A 97 3.35 3.80 -3.92
CA LEU A 97 2.33 4.34 -4.80
C LEU A 97 0.91 4.15 -4.22
N LEU A 98 0.60 2.93 -3.76
CA LEU A 98 -0.67 2.64 -3.09
C LEU A 98 -0.86 3.52 -1.86
N LEU A 99 0.20 3.71 -1.06
CA LEU A 99 0.15 4.57 0.11
C LEU A 99 -0.08 6.05 -0.27
N ALA A 100 0.64 6.55 -1.28
CA ALA A 100 0.50 7.91 -1.76
C ALA A 100 -0.93 8.21 -2.25
N GLU A 101 -1.54 7.27 -2.98
CA GLU A 101 -2.90 7.38 -3.49
C GLU A 101 -3.95 7.39 -2.37
N VAL A 102 -3.80 6.51 -1.37
CA VAL A 102 -4.68 6.47 -0.18
C VAL A 102 -4.57 7.75 0.64
N GLN A 103 -3.35 8.26 0.86
CA GLN A 103 -3.12 9.53 1.56
C GLN A 103 -3.70 10.72 0.81
N TYR A 104 -3.55 10.73 -0.53
CA TYR A 104 -4.11 11.80 -1.35
C TYR A 104 -5.63 11.85 -1.23
N ASN A 105 -6.29 10.70 -1.19
CA ASN A 105 -7.74 10.60 -1.15
C ASN A 105 -8.36 10.93 0.22
N ASN A 106 -7.62 10.80 1.30
CA ASN A 106 -8.15 11.01 2.63
C ASN A 106 -7.54 12.23 3.33
N SER A 107 -8.36 13.26 3.54
CA SER A 107 -7.98 14.47 4.28
C SER A 107 -7.64 14.21 5.75
N PHE A 108 -8.16 13.12 6.35
CA PHE A 108 -7.79 12.66 7.69
C PHE A 108 -6.29 12.40 7.84
N PHE A 109 -5.60 12.07 6.74
CA PHE A 109 -4.18 11.74 6.73
C PHE A 109 -3.27 12.99 6.61
N ARG A 110 -3.83 14.20 6.48
CA ARG A 110 -3.03 15.42 6.28
C ARG A 110 -2.62 16.12 7.59
N ASN A 111 -3.21 15.76 8.73
CA ASN A 111 -3.12 16.55 9.98
C ASN A 111 -2.14 16.00 11.04
N GLY A 112 -1.04 15.35 10.65
CA GLY A 112 0.09 15.08 11.56
C GLY A 112 -0.02 13.84 12.46
N THR A 113 -1.14 13.11 12.46
CA THR A 113 -1.37 11.92 13.31
C THR A 113 -0.68 10.65 12.79
N ILE A 114 -0.05 10.72 11.63
CA ILE A 114 0.42 9.57 10.86
C ILE A 114 1.80 9.08 11.27
N SER A 115 2.73 9.97 11.62
CA SER A 115 4.05 9.53 12.11
C SER A 115 3.86 8.60 13.30
N ASP A 116 2.93 8.96 14.17
CA ASP A 116 2.65 8.25 15.41
C ASP A 116 1.86 6.97 15.13
N PHE A 117 0.88 7.01 14.22
CA PHE A 117 0.16 5.81 13.79
C PHE A 117 1.07 4.81 13.04
N PHE A 118 1.97 5.26 12.15
CA PHE A 118 2.96 4.39 11.51
C PHE A 118 3.99 3.89 12.51
N ALA A 119 4.47 4.73 13.43
CA ALA A 119 5.39 4.32 14.48
C ALA A 119 4.76 3.26 15.40
N ASP A 120 3.47 3.40 15.74
CA ASP A 120 2.73 2.44 16.54
C ASP A 120 2.46 1.13 15.80
N ILE A 121 2.12 1.19 14.50
CA ILE A 121 1.98 0.00 13.65
C ILE A 121 3.33 -0.72 13.48
N MET A 122 4.42 0.01 13.26
CA MET A 122 5.78 -0.55 13.15
C MET A 122 6.23 -1.16 14.47
N ARG A 123 5.97 -0.51 15.61
CA ARG A 123 6.24 -1.09 16.94
C ARG A 123 5.42 -2.36 17.18
N THR A 124 4.15 -2.35 16.83
CA THR A 124 3.26 -3.49 17.06
C THR A 124 3.63 -4.69 16.18
N SER A 125 4.01 -4.46 14.92
CA SER A 125 4.46 -5.52 14.02
C SER A 125 5.82 -6.10 14.44
N LEU A 126 6.78 -5.25 14.83
CA LEU A 126 8.07 -5.70 15.38
C LEU A 126 7.88 -6.52 16.67
N ALA A 127 7.01 -6.08 17.58
CA ALA A 127 6.72 -6.81 18.81
C ALA A 127 6.12 -8.20 18.54
N LYS A 128 5.19 -8.31 17.57
CA LYS A 128 4.60 -9.59 17.17
C LYS A 128 5.60 -10.51 16.47
N ILE A 129 6.51 -9.97 15.67
CA ILE A 129 7.59 -10.73 15.04
C ILE A 129 8.54 -11.27 16.12
N GLN A 130 8.88 -10.46 17.13
CA GLN A 130 9.72 -10.90 18.25
C GLN A 130 9.02 -11.97 19.12
N GLU A 131 7.71 -11.87 19.34
CA GLU A 131 6.93 -12.87 20.06
C GLU A 131 6.92 -14.23 19.32
N ILE A 132 6.83 -14.22 17.98
CA ILE A 132 6.87 -15.42 17.15
C ILE A 132 8.30 -16.00 17.06
N LEU A 133 9.32 -15.14 17.06
CA LEU A 133 10.74 -15.53 17.00
C LEU A 133 11.35 -15.87 18.36
N THR A 134 10.60 -15.71 19.45
CA THR A 134 10.97 -16.27 20.76
C THR A 134 10.28 -17.62 20.88
N PRO A 135 10.85 -18.73 20.36
CA PRO A 135 10.33 -20.05 20.71
C PRO A 135 10.43 -20.13 22.23
N SER A 136 9.29 -20.41 22.88
CA SER A 136 9.27 -20.77 24.29
C SER A 136 10.29 -21.89 24.47
N SER A 137 11.44 -21.57 25.04
CA SER A 137 12.37 -22.59 25.49
C SER A 137 11.60 -23.37 26.55
N PRO A 138 11.25 -24.65 26.33
CA PRO A 138 10.73 -25.42 27.44
C PRO A 138 11.88 -25.52 28.45
N PRO A 139 11.63 -25.36 29.77
CA PRO A 139 12.63 -25.77 30.74
C PRO A 139 12.98 -27.24 30.43
N SER A 140 14.25 -27.48 30.13
CA SER A 140 14.82 -28.80 29.94
C SER A 140 14.54 -29.61 31.20
N SER A 141 13.49 -30.43 31.17
CA SER A 141 13.31 -31.50 32.13
C SER A 141 14.46 -32.48 31.95
N THR A 142 15.36 -32.53 32.92
CA THR A 142 16.21 -33.72 33.10
C THR A 142 16.12 -34.26 34.52
N PRO A 143 16.16 -35.59 34.66
CA PRO A 143 15.63 -36.32 35.80
C PRO A 143 16.73 -36.72 36.80
N ASN A 144 16.37 -36.72 38.09
CA ASN A 144 16.63 -37.77 39.09
C ASN A 144 16.32 -37.24 40.49
#